data_AF-A0A2G5U398-F1
#
_entry.id   AF-A0A2G5U398-F1
#
_cell.length_a   1.000
_cell.length_b   1.000
_cell.length_c   1.000
_cell.angle_alpha   90.00
_cell.angle_beta   90.00
_cell.angle_gamma   90.00
#
_symmetry.space_group_name_H-M   'P 1'
#
loop_
_entity.id
_entity.type
_entity.pdbx_description
1 polymer ?
#
loop_
_entity_poly.entity_id
_entity_poly.type
_entity_poly.pdbx_seq_one_letter_code
_entity_poly.pdbx_strand_id
1 'polypeptide(L)'
;MSLLNCYGLPEVLQRGDTPNEQRSKILPSTPRKTSPPSGAIVTASGDEKRKDSQPLFAVMASFLDFLQVNKHKTFRPKKKFPQGTLRYSLHKQAEATLHSGVDLRHAVKLPPSENFDDWLAVHTVDFFNRINLMYGTISDVCTRESCPTMCGGSRYEYLWQDGLEYKKPTRLPAPQYMQLLMDWIEVRINDESIFPSSTNVSFPKDFRQICKKILTRLFRVFVHVYIHHFDRIRELGAEPHANTLYKHFYFFVTEYGMVSAKELEALKDMTERLLEPSNRRAPIPSANAFRQ
;
A
#
# COMPACT_ATOMS: atom_id res chain seq x y z
N MET A 1 -49.37 -37.51 13.43
CA MET A 1 -48.59 -38.70 13.01
C MET A 1 -47.15 -38.22 12.91
N SER A 2 -46.17 -38.74 13.65
CA SER A 2 -45.78 -40.16 13.80
C SER A 2 -45.17 -40.70 12.48
N LEU A 3 -43.97 -41.28 12.42
CA LEU A 3 -43.02 -41.71 13.47
C LEU A 3 -41.64 -42.06 12.83
N LEU A 4 -40.55 -42.00 13.64
CA LEU A 4 -39.37 -42.91 13.66
C LEU A 4 -38.43 -43.05 12.44
N ASN A 5 -37.19 -43.58 12.55
CA ASN A 5 -36.12 -43.54 13.59
C ASN A 5 -34.87 -44.34 13.11
N CYS A 6 -33.72 -44.13 13.76
CA CYS A 6 -32.53 -45.03 13.81
C CYS A 6 -31.84 -45.35 12.46
N TYR A 7 -30.56 -45.74 12.40
CA TYR A 7 -29.57 -46.27 13.38
C TYR A 7 -28.23 -45.49 13.22
N GLY A 8 -27.20 -45.59 14.06
CA GLY A 8 -26.95 -46.36 15.29
C GLY A 8 -25.42 -46.52 15.50
N LEU A 9 -24.93 -46.22 16.72
CA LEU A 9 -23.53 -46.43 17.14
C LEU A 9 -23.20 -47.93 17.31
N PRO A 10 -21.91 -48.29 17.45
CA PRO A 10 -21.48 -48.64 18.80
C PRO A 10 -20.11 -48.09 19.24
N GLU A 11 -19.95 -48.05 20.56
CA GLU A 11 -18.79 -47.62 21.36
C GLU A 11 -18.29 -48.83 22.18
N VAL A 12 -16.98 -49.02 22.35
CA VAL A 12 -16.41 -49.92 23.39
C VAL A 12 -15.10 -49.34 23.95
N LEU A 13 -14.99 -49.33 25.28
CA LEU A 13 -13.86 -48.84 26.10
C LEU A 13 -12.76 -49.92 26.29
N GLN A 14 -11.55 -49.54 26.75
CA GLN A 14 -11.10 -49.76 28.15
C GLN A 14 -9.70 -49.19 28.51
N ARG A 15 -9.39 -49.22 29.82
CA ARG A 15 -8.33 -48.50 30.57
C ARG A 15 -7.04 -49.33 30.73
N GLY A 16 -5.96 -48.71 31.25
CA GLY A 16 -4.80 -49.45 31.78
C GLY A 16 -3.59 -48.60 32.23
N ASP A 17 -3.73 -47.91 33.37
CA ASP A 17 -2.76 -47.65 34.47
C ASP A 17 -1.25 -47.27 34.27
N THR A 18 -0.79 -46.50 35.28
CA THR A 18 0.57 -45.96 35.60
C THR A 18 1.39 -47.02 36.40
N PRO A 19 2.68 -46.86 36.87
CA PRO A 19 3.31 -45.61 37.38
C PRO A 19 4.86 -45.39 37.38
N ASN A 20 5.22 -44.11 37.54
CA ASN A 20 6.22 -43.48 38.46
C ASN A 20 7.63 -44.08 38.74
N GLU A 21 8.69 -43.27 38.57
CA GLU A 21 9.82 -42.95 39.51
C GLU A 21 11.04 -42.38 38.72
N GLN A 22 12.01 -41.61 39.22
CA GLN A 22 12.17 -40.65 40.31
C GLN A 22 13.51 -39.89 40.06
N ARG A 23 13.49 -38.55 40.14
CA ARG A 23 14.42 -37.73 40.95
C ARG A 23 15.96 -37.91 40.84
N SER A 24 16.65 -36.85 40.40
CA SER A 24 17.73 -36.23 41.20
C SER A 24 18.04 -34.78 40.76
N LYS A 25 18.56 -33.97 41.70
CA LYS A 25 18.91 -32.54 41.54
C LYS A 25 20.45 -32.38 41.58
N ILE A 26 20.99 -31.22 41.16
CA ILE A 26 21.94 -30.34 41.91
C ILE A 26 22.73 -29.42 40.94
N LEU A 27 22.86 -28.14 41.33
CA LEU A 27 23.69 -27.03 40.78
C LEU A 27 24.82 -26.76 41.83
N PRO A 28 25.73 -25.76 41.75
CA PRO A 28 26.26 -24.93 40.65
C PRO A 28 27.81 -24.83 40.60
N SER A 29 28.39 -24.10 39.61
CA SER A 29 29.61 -23.29 39.85
C SER A 29 29.91 -22.26 38.75
N THR A 30 30.18 -21.02 39.16
CA THR A 30 30.98 -19.98 38.47
C THR A 30 31.95 -19.39 39.53
N PRO A 31 32.84 -18.40 39.28
CA PRO A 31 33.29 -17.76 38.04
C PRO A 31 34.85 -17.65 37.89
N ARG A 32 35.37 -17.05 36.81
CA ARG A 32 36.65 -16.30 36.89
C ARG A 32 36.76 -15.16 35.87
N LYS A 33 37.35 -14.03 36.31
CA LYS A 33 37.69 -12.84 35.51
C LYS A 33 39.19 -12.84 35.17
N THR A 34 39.60 -12.26 34.03
CA THR A 34 40.93 -11.64 33.84
C THR A 34 40.90 -10.55 32.75
N SER A 35 41.56 -9.43 33.04
CA SER A 35 41.97 -8.29 32.17
C SER A 35 43.21 -7.63 32.85
N PRO A 36 43.85 -6.54 32.35
CA PRO A 36 43.74 -5.83 31.06
C PRO A 36 44.94 -6.20 30.14
N PRO A 37 46.01 -5.42 29.81
CA PRO A 37 46.42 -4.05 30.16
C PRO A 37 46.11 -3.00 29.04
N SER A 38 46.84 -1.88 28.96
CA SER A 38 46.66 -0.75 28.03
C SER A 38 47.94 -0.37 27.27
N GLY A 39 47.81 0.32 26.14
CA GLY A 39 48.68 1.48 25.82
C GLY A 39 49.48 1.47 24.51
N ALA A 40 48.98 2.16 23.48
CA ALA A 40 49.79 2.88 22.49
C ALA A 40 48.93 3.94 21.78
N ILE A 41 49.41 5.18 21.70
CA ILE A 41 48.84 6.25 20.87
C ILE A 41 49.70 6.35 19.61
N VAL A 42 49.11 6.17 18.43
CA VAL A 42 49.72 6.62 17.16
C VAL A 42 48.62 7.27 16.31
N THR A 43 48.93 8.44 15.77
CA THR A 43 48.07 9.26 14.91
C THR A 43 48.17 8.83 13.44
N ALA A 44 47.04 8.87 12.71
CA ALA A 44 46.88 9.52 11.40
C ALA A 44 45.83 8.86 10.48
N SER A 45 45.16 9.70 9.70
CA SER A 45 44.48 9.44 8.43
C SER A 45 43.36 8.38 8.36
N GLY A 46 42.13 8.89 8.36
CA GLY A 46 41.27 8.79 7.18
C GLY A 46 40.62 7.44 6.86
N ASP A 47 39.45 7.20 7.44
CA ASP A 47 38.28 6.81 6.64
C ASP A 47 37.00 7.05 7.48
N GLU A 48 36.28 8.12 7.18
CA GLU A 48 35.02 8.43 7.87
C GLU A 48 33.93 7.52 7.31
N LYS A 49 33.72 6.38 7.99
CA LYS A 49 32.70 5.39 7.63
C LYS A 49 31.34 6.03 7.44
N ARG A 50 30.96 6.16 6.17
CA ARG A 50 29.60 6.40 5.69
C ARG A 50 28.61 5.59 6.53
N LYS A 51 27.76 6.26 7.31
CA LYS A 51 26.66 5.59 8.01
C LYS A 51 25.82 4.86 6.97
N ASP A 52 25.79 3.52 7.07
CA ASP A 52 25.01 2.70 6.15
C ASP A 52 23.53 3.05 6.27
N SER A 53 23.06 3.78 5.25
CA SER A 53 21.64 3.92 4.98
C SER A 53 21.08 2.53 4.72
N GLN A 54 20.22 2.02 5.61
CA GLN A 54 19.55 0.75 5.40
C GLN A 54 18.92 0.74 4.00
N PRO A 55 19.13 -0.33 3.19
CA PRO A 55 18.69 -0.33 1.82
C PRO A 55 17.17 -0.25 1.75
N LEU A 56 16.64 0.56 0.82
CA LEU A 56 15.20 0.78 0.59
C LEU A 56 14.42 -0.53 0.40
N PHE A 57 15.13 -1.59 -0.02
CA PHE A 57 14.74 -2.99 -0.01
C PHE A 57 14.11 -3.48 1.31
N ALA A 58 14.77 -3.23 2.45
CA ALA A 58 14.29 -3.66 3.77
C ALA A 58 13.00 -2.93 4.18
N VAL A 59 12.82 -1.69 3.71
CA VAL A 59 11.65 -0.87 3.97
C VAL A 59 10.43 -1.44 3.23
N MET A 60 10.51 -1.63 1.91
CA MET A 60 9.39 -2.18 1.12
C MET A 60 8.91 -3.57 1.55
N ALA A 61 9.85 -4.49 1.85
CA ALA A 61 9.50 -5.81 2.37
C ALA A 61 8.78 -5.70 3.73
N SER A 62 9.28 -4.82 4.62
CA SER A 62 8.68 -4.56 5.93
C SER A 62 7.23 -4.06 5.85
N PHE A 63 6.79 -3.41 4.79
CA PHE A 63 5.36 -3.06 4.63
C PHE A 63 4.50 -4.29 4.33
N LEU A 64 4.90 -5.14 3.38
CA LEU A 64 4.17 -6.38 3.08
C LEU A 64 4.16 -7.34 4.29
N ASP A 65 5.23 -7.35 5.09
CA ASP A 65 5.31 -8.13 6.32
C ASP A 65 4.49 -7.50 7.47
N PHE A 66 4.54 -6.17 7.67
CA PHE A 66 3.68 -5.42 8.60
C PHE A 66 2.20 -5.65 8.31
N LEU A 67 1.82 -5.78 7.04
CA LEU A 67 0.46 -6.08 6.60
C LEU A 67 0.09 -7.56 6.77
N GLN A 68 1.07 -8.48 6.70
CA GLN A 68 0.86 -9.88 7.09
C GLN A 68 0.69 -10.04 8.60
N VAL A 69 1.37 -9.23 9.41
CA VAL A 69 1.18 -9.17 10.88
C VAL A 69 -0.21 -8.59 11.22
N ASN A 70 -0.64 -7.54 10.53
CA ASN A 70 -1.97 -6.90 10.74
C ASN A 70 -3.11 -7.52 9.89
N LYS A 71 -2.92 -8.72 9.34
CA LYS A 71 -3.84 -9.44 8.42
C LYS A 71 -5.27 -9.68 8.93
N HIS A 72 -5.51 -9.50 10.22
CA HIS A 72 -6.81 -9.59 10.88
C HIS A 72 -7.53 -8.23 11.03
N LYS A 73 -6.90 -7.13 10.59
CA LYS A 73 -7.46 -5.75 10.58
C LYS A 73 -7.45 -5.09 9.21
N THR A 74 -6.59 -5.51 8.28
CA THR A 74 -6.47 -4.89 6.93
C THR A 74 -7.19 -5.67 5.82
N PHE A 75 -7.81 -4.92 4.91
CA PHE A 75 -8.56 -5.42 3.76
C PHE A 75 -7.67 -6.25 2.81
N ARG A 76 -8.22 -7.32 2.21
CA ARG A 76 -7.44 -8.24 1.36
C ARG A 76 -7.19 -7.66 -0.04
N PRO A 77 -6.02 -7.90 -0.67
CA PRO A 77 -5.84 -7.64 -2.10
C PRO A 77 -6.74 -8.57 -2.92
N LYS A 78 -7.51 -8.03 -3.88
CA LYS A 78 -8.70 -8.74 -4.42
C LYS A 78 -8.73 -9.04 -5.93
N LYS A 79 -7.81 -8.53 -6.74
CA LYS A 79 -7.53 -9.09 -8.08
C LYS A 79 -6.02 -9.28 -8.20
N LYS A 80 -5.58 -10.55 -8.33
CA LYS A 80 -4.21 -10.91 -8.72
C LYS A 80 -4.26 -11.36 -10.16
N PHE A 81 -3.32 -10.90 -10.99
CA PHE A 81 -3.16 -11.44 -12.34
C PHE A 81 -2.87 -12.95 -12.24
N PRO A 82 -3.58 -13.82 -12.98
CA PRO A 82 -3.34 -15.26 -12.90
C PRO A 82 -1.89 -15.58 -13.30
N GLN A 83 -1.24 -16.48 -12.54
CA GLN A 83 0.15 -16.86 -12.81
C GLN A 83 0.28 -17.44 -14.22
N GLY A 84 1.35 -17.06 -14.92
CA GLY A 84 1.56 -17.44 -16.33
C GLY A 84 0.88 -16.56 -17.38
N THR A 85 0.10 -15.54 -16.99
CA THR A 85 -0.44 -14.55 -17.94
C THR A 85 0.56 -13.44 -18.28
N LEU A 86 0.41 -12.81 -19.46
CA LEU A 86 1.20 -11.65 -19.86
C LEU A 86 1.16 -10.53 -18.80
N ARG A 87 -0.04 -10.18 -18.31
CA ARG A 87 -0.21 -9.14 -17.28
C ARG A 87 0.41 -9.51 -15.93
N TYR A 88 0.48 -10.79 -15.59
CA TYR A 88 1.25 -11.25 -14.44
C TYR A 88 2.75 -11.05 -14.64
N SER A 89 3.28 -11.35 -15.83
CA SER A 89 4.68 -11.07 -16.19
C SER A 89 4.99 -9.58 -16.13
N LEU A 90 4.17 -8.73 -16.74
CA LEU A 90 4.29 -7.27 -16.71
C LEU A 90 4.25 -6.70 -15.29
N HIS A 91 3.31 -7.16 -14.47
CA HIS A 91 3.24 -6.79 -13.05
C HIS A 91 4.52 -7.20 -12.30
N LYS A 92 5.05 -8.41 -12.54
CA LYS A 92 6.31 -8.85 -11.95
C LYS A 92 7.53 -8.06 -12.44
N GLN A 93 7.56 -7.62 -13.70
CA GLN A 93 8.62 -6.78 -14.23
C GLN A 93 8.57 -5.36 -13.64
N ALA A 94 7.37 -4.77 -13.52
CA ALA A 94 7.17 -3.48 -12.85
C ALA A 94 7.58 -3.54 -11.36
N GLU A 95 7.15 -4.59 -10.64
CA GLU A 95 7.62 -4.87 -9.27
C GLU A 95 9.15 -5.01 -9.23
N ALA A 96 9.77 -5.87 -10.05
CA ALA A 96 11.21 -6.10 -10.01
C ALA A 96 12.02 -4.81 -10.24
N THR A 97 11.56 -3.96 -11.16
CA THR A 97 12.21 -2.67 -11.48
C THR A 97 12.05 -1.65 -10.34
N LEU A 98 10.91 -1.67 -9.64
CA LEU A 98 10.68 -0.87 -8.45
C LEU A 98 11.59 -1.28 -7.27
N HIS A 99 11.89 -2.58 -7.14
CA HIS A 99 12.71 -3.12 -6.04
C HIS A 99 14.23 -3.09 -6.29
N SER A 100 14.68 -2.95 -7.54
CA SER A 100 16.11 -2.93 -7.90
C SER A 100 16.82 -1.58 -7.68
N GLY A 101 16.13 -0.59 -7.07
CA GLY A 101 16.70 0.74 -6.79
C GLY A 101 16.83 1.63 -8.03
N VAL A 102 16.20 1.26 -9.14
CA VAL A 102 16.15 2.04 -10.39
C VAL A 102 15.33 3.32 -10.18
N ASP A 103 15.69 4.38 -10.92
CA ASP A 103 14.91 5.61 -10.99
C ASP A 103 13.44 5.31 -11.34
N LEU A 104 12.52 5.74 -10.47
CA LEU A 104 11.08 5.51 -10.64
C LEU A 104 10.54 6.06 -11.96
N ARG A 105 11.18 7.09 -12.55
CA ARG A 105 10.81 7.62 -13.87
C ARG A 105 11.13 6.65 -15.01
N HIS A 106 12.11 5.78 -14.82
CA HIS A 106 12.40 4.68 -15.74
C HIS A 106 11.50 3.48 -15.49
N ALA A 107 11.15 3.19 -14.24
CA ALA A 107 10.29 2.06 -13.87
C ALA A 107 8.86 2.13 -14.45
N VAL A 108 8.32 3.34 -14.69
CA VAL A 108 6.97 3.55 -15.24
C VAL A 108 6.89 3.43 -16.77
N LYS A 109 8.04 3.41 -17.47
CA LYS A 109 8.07 3.37 -18.94
C LYS A 109 7.58 2.03 -19.46
N LEU A 110 6.64 2.07 -20.40
CA LEU A 110 6.17 0.96 -21.20
C LEU A 110 7.36 0.16 -21.76
N PRO A 111 7.50 -1.14 -21.44
CA PRO A 111 8.58 -1.94 -21.99
C PRO A 111 8.52 -2.03 -23.53
N PRO A 112 9.66 -2.23 -24.21
CA PRO A 112 9.67 -2.42 -25.66
C PRO A 112 8.74 -3.56 -26.10
N SER A 113 8.08 -3.39 -27.25
CA SER A 113 7.10 -4.33 -27.83
C SER A 113 5.81 -4.63 -27.05
N GLU A 114 5.59 -4.00 -25.89
CA GLU A 114 4.40 -4.24 -25.07
C GLU A 114 3.20 -3.35 -25.45
N ASN A 115 1.99 -3.83 -25.13
CA ASN A 115 0.76 -3.09 -25.37
C ASN A 115 0.49 -2.06 -24.25
N PHE A 116 0.22 -0.81 -24.62
CA PHE A 116 -0.04 0.27 -23.66
C PHE A 116 -1.30 0.04 -22.79
N ASP A 117 -2.37 -0.52 -23.35
CA ASP A 117 -3.60 -0.75 -22.60
C ASP A 117 -3.42 -1.89 -21.57
N ASP A 118 -2.61 -2.91 -21.88
CA ASP A 118 -2.20 -3.92 -20.91
C ASP A 118 -1.31 -3.36 -19.79
N TRP A 119 -0.36 -2.48 -20.14
CA TRP A 119 0.47 -1.77 -19.16
C TRP A 119 -0.36 -0.86 -18.24
N LEU A 120 -1.33 -0.14 -18.81
CA LEU A 120 -2.29 0.70 -18.10
C LEU A 120 -3.22 -0.12 -17.20
N ALA A 121 -3.67 -1.28 -17.66
CA ALA A 121 -4.47 -2.22 -16.85
C ALA A 121 -3.68 -2.69 -15.61
N VAL A 122 -2.43 -3.11 -15.82
CA VAL A 122 -1.52 -3.57 -14.75
C VAL A 122 -1.33 -2.49 -13.69
N HIS A 123 -0.99 -1.27 -14.11
CA HIS A 123 -0.75 -0.16 -13.18
C HIS A 123 -2.02 0.31 -12.47
N THR A 124 -3.16 0.39 -13.17
CA THR A 124 -4.43 0.82 -12.57
C THR A 124 -4.85 -0.13 -11.44
N VAL A 125 -4.65 -1.43 -11.61
CA VAL A 125 -4.94 -2.44 -10.57
C VAL A 125 -3.91 -2.42 -9.44
N ASP A 126 -2.61 -2.26 -9.73
CA ASP A 126 -1.57 -2.13 -8.69
C ASP A 126 -1.82 -0.91 -7.79
N PHE A 127 -2.04 0.25 -8.42
CA PHE A 127 -2.33 1.49 -7.70
C PHE A 127 -3.60 1.40 -6.87
N PHE A 128 -4.70 0.83 -7.40
CA PHE A 128 -5.91 0.60 -6.60
C PHE A 128 -5.61 -0.23 -5.35
N ASN A 129 -4.98 -1.41 -5.50
CA ASN A 129 -4.71 -2.30 -4.37
C ASN A 129 -3.82 -1.60 -3.32
N ARG A 130 -2.77 -0.91 -3.73
CA ARG A 130 -1.80 -0.26 -2.83
C ARG A 130 -2.36 1.00 -2.16
N ILE A 131 -3.19 1.78 -2.85
CA ILE A 131 -3.84 2.98 -2.31
C ILE A 131 -4.98 2.61 -1.35
N ASN A 132 -5.78 1.58 -1.68
CA ASN A 132 -6.79 1.05 -0.77
C ASN A 132 -6.16 0.55 0.54
N LEU A 133 -5.02 -0.14 0.43
CA LEU A 133 -4.24 -0.64 1.55
C LEU A 133 -3.65 0.48 2.42
N MET A 134 -3.12 1.55 1.80
CA MET A 134 -2.69 2.77 2.48
C MET A 134 -3.86 3.42 3.23
N TYR A 135 -5.03 3.58 2.60
CA TYR A 135 -6.21 4.13 3.26
C TYR A 135 -6.67 3.28 4.45
N GLY A 136 -6.62 1.95 4.32
CA GLY A 136 -6.95 1.02 5.41
C GLY A 136 -6.07 1.18 6.67
N THR A 137 -4.88 1.79 6.58
CA THR A 137 -4.04 2.08 7.76
C THR A 137 -4.48 3.31 8.56
N ILE A 138 -5.37 4.15 8.01
CA ILE A 138 -5.89 5.37 8.65
C ILE A 138 -7.43 5.40 8.73
N SER A 139 -8.12 4.36 8.26
CA SER A 139 -9.59 4.30 8.23
C SER A 139 -10.24 4.27 9.61
N ASP A 140 -9.49 3.89 10.65
CA ASP A 140 -9.90 3.93 12.06
C ASP A 140 -9.96 5.37 12.62
N VAL A 141 -9.14 6.27 12.09
CA VAL A 141 -9.07 7.70 12.50
C VAL A 141 -9.69 8.67 11.48
N CYS A 142 -10.18 8.17 10.35
CA CYS A 142 -10.90 8.95 9.34
C CYS A 142 -12.42 8.82 9.61
N THR A 143 -12.96 9.65 10.49
CA THR A 143 -14.37 9.58 10.92
C THR A 143 -15.22 10.71 10.33
N ARG A 144 -16.54 10.68 10.56
CA ARG A 144 -17.45 11.76 10.15
C ARG A 144 -17.21 13.05 10.94
N GLU A 145 -16.69 12.91 12.16
CA GLU A 145 -16.38 14.00 13.09
C GLU A 145 -15.02 14.62 12.76
N SER A 146 -14.01 13.81 12.43
CA SER A 146 -12.69 14.31 12.02
C SER A 146 -12.72 14.90 10.61
N CYS A 147 -13.51 14.31 9.71
CA CYS A 147 -13.54 14.62 8.28
C CYS A 147 -14.99 14.72 7.75
N PRO A 148 -15.76 15.73 8.19
CA PRO A 148 -17.18 15.90 7.84
C PRO A 148 -17.43 16.20 6.35
N THR A 149 -16.40 16.58 5.61
CA THR A 149 -16.40 16.73 4.16
C THR A 149 -15.19 16.05 3.54
N MET A 150 -15.33 15.51 2.32
CA MET A 150 -14.20 15.05 1.53
C MET A 150 -13.48 16.24 0.89
N CYS A 151 -12.36 16.65 1.46
CA CYS A 151 -11.58 17.81 0.99
C CYS A 151 -10.07 17.57 0.94
N GLY A 152 -9.38 18.43 0.19
CA GLY A 152 -7.94 18.61 0.17
C GLY A 152 -7.57 19.98 0.74
N GLY A 153 -7.56 20.09 2.07
CA GLY A 153 -7.38 21.37 2.76
C GLY A 153 -8.55 22.34 2.53
N SER A 154 -8.28 23.64 2.71
CA SER A 154 -9.24 24.73 2.51
C SER A 154 -9.63 24.96 1.04
N ARG A 155 -8.75 24.58 0.11
CA ARG A 155 -8.82 24.98 -1.32
C ARG A 155 -9.61 24.02 -2.22
N TYR A 156 -9.80 22.76 -1.83
CA TYR A 156 -10.39 21.73 -2.69
C TYR A 156 -11.48 20.93 -1.96
N GLU A 157 -12.71 20.95 -2.47
CA GLU A 157 -13.80 20.07 -2.02
C GLU A 157 -14.15 19.07 -3.13
N TYR A 158 -14.25 17.78 -2.79
CA TYR A 158 -14.54 16.70 -3.74
C TYR A 158 -15.95 16.17 -3.54
N LEU A 159 -16.84 16.52 -4.47
CA LEU A 159 -18.21 16.03 -4.51
C LEU A 159 -18.28 14.64 -5.14
N TRP A 160 -19.15 13.77 -4.61
CA TRP A 160 -19.41 12.45 -5.18
C TRP A 160 -20.52 12.51 -6.22
N GLN A 161 -20.39 11.69 -7.27
CA GLN A 161 -21.41 11.46 -8.29
C GLN A 161 -21.10 10.13 -8.99
N ASP A 162 -22.09 9.26 -9.12
CA ASP A 162 -21.98 7.99 -9.85
C ASP A 162 -23.02 7.85 -10.97
N GLY A 163 -24.06 8.68 -10.98
CA GLY A 163 -25.15 8.63 -11.95
C GLY A 163 -26.24 7.60 -11.65
N LEU A 164 -26.11 6.83 -10.57
CA LEU A 164 -27.06 5.81 -10.14
C LEU A 164 -27.86 6.33 -8.93
N GLU A 165 -27.28 6.21 -7.74
CA GLU A 165 -27.82 6.74 -6.49
C GLU A 165 -27.53 8.24 -6.38
N TYR A 166 -26.28 8.63 -6.64
CA TYR A 166 -25.83 10.01 -6.59
C TYR A 166 -25.84 10.61 -8.00
N LYS A 167 -27.05 11.00 -8.43
CA LYS A 167 -27.31 11.57 -9.77
C LYS A 167 -26.72 12.97 -9.98
N LYS A 168 -26.61 13.77 -8.90
CA LYS A 168 -26.01 15.11 -8.89
C LYS A 168 -24.74 15.09 -8.03
N PRO A 169 -23.79 16.03 -8.23
CA PRO A 169 -22.65 16.20 -7.32
C PRO A 169 -23.12 16.44 -5.88
N THR A 170 -22.77 15.53 -4.97
CA THR A 170 -23.23 15.52 -3.57
C THR A 170 -22.06 15.63 -2.60
N ARG A 171 -22.23 16.47 -1.58
CA ARG A 171 -21.28 16.56 -0.45
C ARG A 171 -21.41 15.32 0.43
N LEU A 172 -20.29 14.69 0.75
CA LEU A 172 -20.21 13.54 1.65
C LEU A 172 -19.05 13.71 2.63
N PRO A 173 -19.13 13.16 3.85
CA PRO A 173 -17.98 12.98 4.73
C PRO A 173 -16.90 12.13 4.05
N ALA A 174 -15.63 12.39 4.37
CA ALA A 174 -14.51 11.70 3.76
C ALA A 174 -14.59 10.16 3.86
N PRO A 175 -14.86 9.52 5.02
CA PRO A 175 -14.95 8.05 5.07
C PRO A 175 -16.04 7.47 4.15
N GLN A 176 -17.19 8.13 4.05
CA GLN A 176 -18.27 7.69 3.17
C GLN A 176 -17.90 7.86 1.68
N TYR A 177 -17.22 8.96 1.33
CA TYR A 177 -16.68 9.16 -0.01
C TYR A 177 -15.64 8.09 -0.36
N MET A 178 -14.75 7.75 0.57
CA MET A 178 -13.69 6.76 0.36
C MET A 178 -14.26 5.35 0.17
N GLN A 179 -15.25 4.96 0.96
CA GLN A 179 -15.96 3.69 0.79
C GLN A 179 -16.58 3.59 -0.61
N LEU A 180 -17.44 4.55 -0.98
CA LEU A 180 -18.08 4.59 -2.30
C LEU A 180 -17.05 4.63 -3.44
N LEU A 181 -15.92 5.30 -3.24
CA LEU A 181 -14.81 5.32 -4.21
C LEU A 181 -14.19 3.94 -4.39
N MET A 182 -13.80 3.27 -3.30
CA MET A 182 -13.14 1.97 -3.39
C MET A 182 -14.08 0.92 -4.00
N ASP A 183 -15.35 0.89 -3.59
CA ASP A 183 -16.37 -0.01 -4.14
C ASP A 183 -16.60 0.26 -5.64
N TRP A 184 -16.69 1.54 -6.04
CA TRP A 184 -16.88 1.96 -7.45
C TRP A 184 -15.70 1.57 -8.35
N ILE A 185 -14.47 1.55 -7.82
CA ILE A 185 -13.28 1.05 -8.54
C ILE A 185 -13.26 -0.49 -8.53
N GLU A 186 -13.50 -1.13 -7.38
CA GLU A 186 -13.45 -2.59 -7.22
C GLU A 186 -14.39 -3.29 -8.22
N VAL A 187 -15.63 -2.79 -8.38
CA VAL A 187 -16.56 -3.31 -9.38
C VAL A 187 -16.01 -3.20 -10.81
N ARG A 188 -15.31 -2.11 -11.15
CA ARG A 188 -14.81 -1.86 -12.51
C ARG A 188 -13.58 -2.68 -12.87
N ILE A 189 -12.63 -2.84 -11.95
CA ILE A 189 -11.42 -3.64 -12.22
C ILE A 189 -11.71 -5.15 -12.24
N ASN A 190 -12.81 -5.57 -11.63
CA ASN A 190 -13.29 -6.95 -11.64
C ASN A 190 -14.25 -7.26 -12.80
N ASP A 191 -14.80 -6.24 -13.47
CA ASP A 191 -15.63 -6.40 -14.66
C ASP A 191 -14.77 -6.85 -15.87
N GLU A 192 -14.97 -8.09 -16.32
CA GLU A 192 -14.24 -8.68 -17.44
C GLU A 192 -14.58 -8.04 -18.81
N SER A 193 -15.66 -7.24 -18.91
CA SER A 193 -15.94 -6.42 -20.09
C SER A 193 -15.09 -5.14 -20.15
N ILE A 194 -14.51 -4.72 -19.01
CA ILE A 194 -13.65 -3.54 -18.89
C ILE A 194 -12.18 -3.95 -18.74
N PHE A 195 -11.89 -4.91 -17.86
CA PHE A 195 -10.57 -5.47 -17.57
C PHE A 195 -10.57 -6.99 -17.88
N PRO A 196 -10.66 -7.37 -19.17
CA PRO A 196 -10.67 -8.77 -19.58
C PRO A 196 -9.40 -9.48 -19.12
N SER A 197 -9.50 -10.67 -18.53
CA SER A 197 -8.35 -11.42 -18.00
C SER A 197 -7.53 -12.13 -19.09
N SER A 198 -8.10 -12.36 -20.26
CA SER A 198 -7.43 -12.95 -21.43
C SER A 198 -6.82 -11.87 -22.34
N THR A 199 -5.65 -12.15 -22.92
CA THR A 199 -5.02 -11.33 -23.97
C THR A 199 -5.72 -11.47 -25.33
N ASN A 200 -6.58 -12.48 -25.50
CA ASN A 200 -7.32 -12.72 -26.75
C ASN A 200 -8.60 -11.88 -26.84
N VAL A 201 -8.90 -11.06 -25.81
CA VAL A 201 -10.09 -10.20 -25.74
C VAL A 201 -9.60 -8.76 -25.67
N SER A 202 -9.97 -7.96 -26.68
CA SER A 202 -9.65 -6.53 -26.73
C SER A 202 -10.36 -5.76 -25.62
N PHE A 203 -9.68 -4.75 -25.07
CA PHE A 203 -10.29 -3.76 -24.19
C PHE A 203 -11.43 -2.97 -24.88
N PRO A 204 -12.42 -2.45 -24.13
CA PRO A 204 -13.46 -1.61 -24.70
C PRO A 204 -12.90 -0.27 -25.21
N LYS A 205 -13.60 0.37 -26.15
CA LYS A 205 -13.13 1.58 -26.84
C LYS A 205 -12.86 2.77 -25.91
N ASP A 206 -13.52 2.83 -24.76
CA ASP A 206 -13.40 3.86 -23.73
C ASP A 206 -12.48 3.46 -22.56
N PHE A 207 -11.81 2.30 -22.62
CA PHE A 207 -10.95 1.77 -21.55
C PHE A 207 -9.97 2.79 -20.96
N ARG A 208 -9.28 3.55 -21.83
CA ARG A 208 -8.34 4.61 -21.42
C ARG A 208 -9.03 5.74 -20.65
N GLN A 209 -10.28 6.08 -21.01
CA GLN A 209 -11.08 7.09 -20.32
C GLN A 209 -11.62 6.57 -18.97
N ILE A 210 -11.95 5.28 -18.89
CA ILE A 210 -12.29 4.60 -17.63
C ILE A 210 -11.08 4.62 -16.68
N CYS A 211 -9.90 4.21 -17.15
CA CYS A 211 -8.66 4.24 -16.36
C CYS A 211 -8.28 5.67 -15.93
N LYS A 212 -8.38 6.65 -16.82
CA LYS A 212 -8.20 8.07 -16.51
C LYS A 212 -9.13 8.55 -15.40
N LYS A 213 -10.39 8.13 -15.40
CA LYS A 213 -11.38 8.43 -14.34
C LYS A 213 -11.05 7.72 -13.02
N ILE A 214 -10.60 6.47 -13.06
CA ILE A 214 -10.14 5.71 -11.87
C ILE A 214 -8.92 6.40 -11.25
N LEU A 215 -7.86 6.65 -12.03
CA LEU A 215 -6.62 7.26 -11.56
C LEU A 215 -6.85 8.68 -11.02
N THR A 216 -7.64 9.51 -11.72
CA THR A 216 -8.01 10.86 -11.22
C THR A 216 -8.74 10.80 -9.88
N ARG A 217 -9.58 9.78 -9.63
CA ARG A 217 -10.24 9.62 -8.34
C ARG A 217 -9.31 9.04 -7.26
N LEU A 218 -8.44 8.09 -7.61
CA LEU A 218 -7.40 7.56 -6.71
C LEU A 218 -6.45 8.65 -6.22
N PHE A 219 -6.13 9.64 -7.06
CA PHE A 219 -5.33 10.79 -6.67
C PHE A 219 -5.92 11.54 -5.46
N ARG A 220 -7.25 11.64 -5.37
CA ARG A 220 -7.96 12.30 -4.24
C ARG A 220 -7.74 11.59 -2.91
N VAL A 221 -7.43 10.28 -2.94
CA VAL A 221 -7.05 9.51 -1.74
C VAL A 221 -5.70 9.97 -1.22
N PHE A 222 -4.71 10.20 -2.10
CA PHE A 222 -3.44 10.82 -1.70
C PHE A 222 -3.67 12.22 -1.14
N VAL A 223 -4.41 13.09 -1.85
CA VAL A 223 -4.69 14.47 -1.39
C VAL A 223 -5.24 14.47 0.03
N HIS A 224 -6.25 13.64 0.30
CA HIS A 224 -6.87 13.55 1.61
C HIS A 224 -5.93 12.98 2.68
N VAL A 225 -5.27 11.84 2.41
CA VAL A 225 -4.35 11.20 3.37
C VAL A 225 -3.18 12.13 3.72
N TYR A 226 -2.58 12.79 2.73
CA TYR A 226 -1.43 13.66 2.94
C TYR A 226 -1.76 14.99 3.65
N ILE A 227 -2.98 15.52 3.50
CA ILE A 227 -3.38 16.79 4.14
C ILE A 227 -4.03 16.57 5.52
N HIS A 228 -4.74 15.45 5.73
CA HIS A 228 -5.51 15.23 6.96
C HIS A 228 -4.90 14.18 7.89
N HIS A 229 -4.27 13.13 7.35
CA HIS A 229 -3.86 11.93 8.09
C HIS A 229 -2.35 11.60 7.98
N PHE A 230 -1.52 12.49 7.44
CA PHE A 230 -0.10 12.19 7.24
C PHE A 230 0.66 11.99 8.55
N ASP A 231 0.29 12.71 9.60
CA ASP A 231 0.90 12.51 10.93
C ASP A 231 0.62 11.09 11.47
N ARG A 232 -0.56 10.50 11.18
CA ARG A 232 -0.84 9.08 11.46
C ARG A 232 0.01 8.11 10.63
N ILE A 233 0.23 8.42 9.35
CA ILE A 233 1.15 7.66 8.48
C ILE A 233 2.59 7.69 9.04
N ARG A 234 3.00 8.81 9.66
CA ARG A 234 4.31 8.97 10.30
C ARG A 234 4.42 8.23 11.63
N GLU A 235 3.39 8.28 12.49
CA GLU A 235 3.30 7.48 13.72
C GLU A 235 3.47 5.97 13.46
N LEU A 236 2.88 5.48 12.37
CA LEU A 236 2.96 4.08 11.95
C LEU A 236 4.30 3.71 11.26
N GLY A 237 5.23 4.66 11.10
CA GLY A 237 6.48 4.46 10.33
C GLY A 237 6.26 4.23 8.83
N ALA A 238 5.04 4.48 8.32
CA ALA A 238 4.63 4.14 6.96
C ALA A 238 4.97 5.24 5.93
N GLU A 239 5.44 6.41 6.37
CA GLU A 239 5.81 7.56 5.51
C GLU A 239 6.68 7.18 4.28
N PRO A 240 7.79 6.43 4.39
CA PRO A 240 8.60 6.08 3.22
C PRO A 240 7.83 5.29 2.16
N HIS A 241 6.84 4.50 2.57
CA HIS A 241 6.01 3.67 1.71
C HIS A 241 4.97 4.50 0.98
N ALA A 242 4.25 5.36 1.71
CA ALA A 242 3.32 6.33 1.14
C ALA A 242 4.03 7.23 0.12
N ASN A 243 5.22 7.76 0.47
CA ASN A 243 6.04 8.61 -0.40
C ASN A 243 6.53 7.88 -1.66
N THR A 244 6.90 6.61 -1.57
CA THR A 244 7.34 5.83 -2.74
C THR A 244 6.14 5.47 -3.63
N LEU A 245 5.01 5.07 -3.04
CA LEU A 245 3.77 4.79 -3.76
C LEU A 245 3.27 6.05 -4.49
N TYR A 246 3.28 7.20 -3.82
CA TYR A 246 2.89 8.48 -4.42
C TYR A 246 3.79 8.86 -5.59
N LYS A 247 5.12 8.73 -5.46
CA LYS A 247 6.06 9.01 -6.56
C LYS A 247 5.85 8.10 -7.76
N HIS A 248 5.67 6.80 -7.52
CA HIS A 248 5.38 5.82 -8.57
C HIS A 248 4.09 6.20 -9.31
N PHE A 249 3.03 6.51 -8.57
CA PHE A 249 1.76 7.00 -9.12
C PHE A 249 1.93 8.29 -9.92
N TYR A 250 2.57 9.30 -9.32
CA TYR A 250 2.76 10.62 -9.92
C TYR A 250 3.50 10.50 -11.26
N PHE A 251 4.64 9.81 -11.30
CA PHE A 251 5.39 9.65 -12.54
C PHE A 251 4.57 8.92 -13.60
N PHE A 252 3.90 7.82 -13.26
CA PHE A 252 3.05 7.10 -14.20
C PHE A 252 1.93 7.97 -14.78
N VAL A 253 1.21 8.73 -13.93
CA VAL A 253 0.10 9.56 -14.42
C VAL A 253 0.55 10.79 -15.19
N THR A 254 1.77 11.31 -14.93
CA THR A 254 2.35 12.39 -15.73
C THR A 254 2.92 11.92 -17.07
N GLU A 255 3.61 10.77 -17.11
CA GLU A 255 4.20 10.19 -18.33
C GLU A 255 3.12 9.97 -19.41
N TYR A 256 1.95 9.48 -19.00
CA TYR A 256 0.86 9.12 -19.90
C TYR A 256 -0.33 10.10 -19.89
N GLY A 257 -0.22 11.24 -19.19
CA GLY A 257 -1.29 12.24 -19.11
C GLY A 257 -2.61 11.70 -18.53
N MET A 258 -2.54 10.75 -17.59
CA MET A 258 -3.69 10.09 -16.97
C MET A 258 -4.39 10.93 -15.91
N VAL A 259 -3.74 11.97 -15.39
CA VAL A 259 -4.35 12.99 -14.51
C VAL A 259 -3.98 14.37 -15.05
N SER A 260 -4.92 15.32 -15.01
CA SER A 260 -4.64 16.67 -15.53
C SER A 260 -3.80 17.47 -14.54
N ALA A 261 -2.93 18.36 -15.04
CA ALA A 261 -2.13 19.25 -14.20
C ALA A 261 -2.99 20.02 -13.17
N LYS A 262 -4.19 20.47 -13.58
CA LYS A 262 -5.14 21.16 -12.70
C LYS A 262 -5.60 20.33 -11.49
N GLU A 263 -5.78 19.01 -11.63
CA GLU A 263 -6.07 18.15 -10.47
C GLU A 263 -4.81 17.97 -9.61
N LEU A 264 -3.63 17.82 -10.24
CA LEU A 264 -2.35 17.62 -9.54
C LEU A 264 -1.90 18.82 -8.69
N GLU A 265 -2.32 20.05 -9.02
CA GLU A 265 -2.02 21.27 -8.24
C GLU A 265 -2.35 21.11 -6.74
N ALA A 266 -3.34 20.28 -6.38
CA ALA A 266 -3.74 20.04 -4.99
C ALA A 266 -2.63 19.45 -4.09
N LEU A 267 -1.57 18.86 -4.67
CA LEU A 267 -0.38 18.38 -3.94
C LEU A 267 0.93 18.95 -4.50
N LYS A 268 0.92 20.07 -5.24
CA LYS A 268 2.10 20.62 -5.92
C LYS A 268 3.29 20.86 -4.99
N ASP A 269 3.11 21.68 -3.97
CA ASP A 269 4.17 22.08 -3.02
C ASP A 269 4.81 20.87 -2.32
N MET A 270 4.04 19.80 -2.15
CA MET A 270 4.47 18.54 -1.56
C MET A 270 5.16 17.64 -2.57
N THR A 271 4.67 17.61 -3.81
CA THR A 271 5.28 16.91 -4.94
C THR A 271 6.68 17.44 -5.20
N GLU A 272 6.84 18.76 -5.27
CA GLU A 272 8.13 19.42 -5.48
C GLU A 272 9.15 18.96 -4.42
N ARG A 273 8.82 19.09 -3.13
CA ARG A 273 9.66 18.61 -2.01
C ARG A 273 9.95 17.10 -2.03
N LEU A 274 8.97 16.28 -2.43
CA LEU A 274 9.16 14.84 -2.54
C LEU A 274 10.13 14.50 -3.68
N LEU A 275 10.03 15.20 -4.80
CA LEU A 275 10.88 15.01 -5.99
C LEU A 275 12.26 15.67 -5.87
N GLU A 276 12.47 16.57 -4.92
CA GLU A 276 13.79 17.12 -4.63
C GLU A 276 14.83 16.03 -4.28
N PRO A 277 16.08 16.18 -4.77
CA PRO A 277 17.18 15.30 -4.42
C PRO A 277 17.53 15.42 -2.94
N SER A 278 17.88 14.28 -2.33
CA SER A 278 17.96 14.09 -0.87
C SER A 278 18.81 15.10 -0.10
N ASN A 279 19.78 15.75 -0.76
CA ASN A 279 20.72 16.72 -0.16
C ASN A 279 20.09 18.10 0.14
N ARG A 280 18.79 18.31 -0.11
CA ARG A 280 18.07 19.57 0.19
C ARG A 280 16.74 19.39 0.93
N ARG A 281 16.33 18.16 1.26
CA ARG A 281 15.01 17.91 1.84
C ARG A 281 14.84 18.54 3.22
N ALA A 282 14.08 19.64 3.27
CA ALA A 282 13.38 20.03 4.48
C ALA A 282 12.37 18.92 4.87
N PRO A 283 12.09 18.71 6.17
CA PRO A 283 11.03 17.81 6.60
C PRO A 283 9.69 18.18 5.93
N ILE A 284 8.89 17.18 5.55
CA ILE A 284 7.51 17.43 5.12
C ILE A 284 6.80 18.05 6.34
N PRO A 285 6.20 19.24 6.22
CA PRO A 285 5.46 19.85 7.31
C PRO A 285 4.35 18.92 7.81
N SER A 286 4.04 18.96 9.11
CA SER A 286 2.83 18.31 9.64
C SER A 286 1.60 18.75 8.85
N ALA A 287 0.56 17.91 8.83
CA ALA A 287 -0.72 18.15 8.17
C ALA A 287 -1.22 19.61 8.31
N ASN A 288 -1.07 20.18 9.52
CA ASN A 288 -1.48 21.54 9.88
C ASN A 288 -0.92 22.68 9.00
N ALA A 289 0.25 22.52 8.36
CA ALA A 289 0.80 23.57 7.49
C ALA A 289 0.12 23.64 6.11
N PHE A 290 -0.61 22.59 5.71
CA PHE A 290 -1.38 22.52 4.45
C PHE A 290 -2.90 22.66 4.68
N ARG A 291 -3.32 22.92 5.94
CA ARG A 291 -4.73 23.13 6.32
C ARG A 291 -5.18 24.59 6.22
N GLN A 292 -4.26 25.54 5.97
CA GLN A 292 -4.55 26.96 5.74
C GLN A 292 -4.83 27.20 4.25
#